data_AF-A0A0E4G066-F1
#
_entry.id   AF-A0A0E4G066-F1
#
_cell.length_a   1.000
_cell.length_b   1.000
_cell.length_c   1.000
_cell.angle_alpha   90.00
_cell.angle_beta   90.00
_cell.angle_gamma   90.00
#
_symmetry.space_group_name_H-M   'P 1'
#
loop_
_entity.id
_entity.type
_entity.pdbx_description
1 polymer ?
#
loop_
_entity_poly.entity_id
_entity_poly.type
_entity_poly.pdbx_seq_one_letter_code
_entity_poly.pdbx_strand_id
1 'polypeptide(L)'
;MATIAQAAAHICCSRSQFDSYLAEGVITRQPSGKYDLDQVRREVLAHLRSVAAGRGGAAGSRLTEERTRLVAAKRRREERQDAFEAGQLVQLESVCRCLEQSLVGMRNRLLNLPGETAYLLAMRRQEECFKVVDDAVRAALEEIADPAWTAARMTAAGLVSQIDETHKGDHDDKEDPDVA
;
A
#
# COMPACT_ATOMS: atom_id res chain seq x y z
N MET A 1 -55.82 -16.32 -17.75
CA MET A 1 -55.03 -15.87 -16.59
C MET A 1 -54.34 -17.07 -15.97
N ALA A 2 -53.12 -16.92 -15.48
CA ALA A 2 -52.24 -18.03 -15.13
C ALA A 2 -51.90 -18.10 -13.63
N THR A 3 -51.62 -19.31 -13.15
CA THR A 3 -51.05 -19.55 -11.82
C THR A 3 -49.54 -19.27 -11.80
N ILE A 4 -48.95 -19.16 -10.62
CA ILE A 4 -47.49 -18.95 -10.45
C ILE A 4 -46.68 -20.05 -11.15
N ALA A 5 -47.12 -21.31 -11.05
CA ALA A 5 -46.44 -22.43 -11.71
C ALA A 5 -46.48 -22.31 -13.25
N GLN A 6 -47.61 -21.87 -13.79
CA GLN A 6 -47.76 -21.64 -15.23
C GLN A 6 -46.95 -20.42 -15.70
N ALA A 7 -46.89 -19.35 -14.90
CA ALA A 7 -46.08 -18.18 -15.19
C ALA A 7 -44.58 -18.48 -15.18
N ALA A 8 -44.09 -19.25 -14.20
CA ALA A 8 -42.70 -19.70 -14.12
C ALA A 8 -42.33 -20.60 -15.31
N ALA A 9 -43.20 -21.56 -15.67
CA ALA A 9 -43.00 -22.41 -16.83
C ALA A 9 -42.94 -21.61 -18.14
N HIS A 10 -43.78 -20.58 -18.27
CA HIS A 10 -43.85 -19.72 -19.46
C HIS A 10 -42.56 -18.91 -19.71
N ILE A 11 -41.87 -18.49 -18.64
CA ILE A 11 -40.56 -17.82 -18.75
C ILE A 11 -39.38 -18.79 -18.59
N CYS A 12 -39.64 -20.11 -18.66
CA CYS A 12 -38.64 -21.18 -18.58
C CYS A 12 -37.78 -21.15 -17.30
N CYS A 13 -38.34 -20.74 -16.15
CA CYS A 13 -37.62 -20.71 -14.88
C CYS A 13 -38.22 -21.65 -13.84
N SER A 14 -37.44 -21.95 -12.79
CA SER A 14 -37.96 -22.72 -11.65
C SER A 14 -38.90 -21.85 -10.79
N ARG A 15 -39.75 -22.49 -9.99
CA ARG A 15 -40.63 -21.76 -9.05
C ARG A 15 -39.84 -20.94 -8.04
N SER A 16 -38.71 -21.47 -7.57
CA SER A 16 -37.80 -20.74 -6.68
C SER A 16 -37.21 -19.48 -7.34
N GLN A 17 -36.82 -19.56 -8.61
CA GLN A 17 -36.34 -18.38 -9.34
C GLN A 17 -37.45 -17.35 -9.56
N PHE A 18 -38.68 -17.80 -9.82
CA PHE A 18 -39.83 -16.91 -9.92
C PHE A 18 -40.09 -16.17 -8.60
N ASP A 19 -39.98 -16.86 -7.47
CA ASP A 19 -40.12 -16.26 -6.14
C ASP A 19 -38.99 -15.26 -5.85
N SER A 20 -37.77 -15.52 -6.32
CA SER A 20 -36.66 -14.54 -6.28
C SER A 20 -36.97 -13.29 -7.09
N TYR A 21 -37.48 -13.41 -8.32
CA TYR A 21 -37.88 -12.25 -9.12
C TYR A 21 -39.02 -11.45 -8.49
N LEU A 22 -39.93 -12.09 -7.77
CA LEU A 22 -40.96 -11.39 -6.99
C LEU A 22 -40.34 -10.66 -5.78
N ALA A 23 -39.39 -11.28 -5.08
CA ALA A 23 -38.71 -10.69 -3.93
C ALA A 23 -37.82 -9.50 -4.33
N GLU A 24 -37.17 -9.59 -5.48
CA GLU A 24 -36.34 -8.54 -6.07
C GLU A 24 -37.18 -7.43 -6.74
N GLY A 25 -38.51 -7.60 -6.82
CA GLY A 25 -39.42 -6.62 -7.43
C GLY A 25 -39.32 -6.54 -8.95
N VAL A 26 -38.73 -7.55 -9.60
CA VAL A 26 -38.61 -7.66 -11.05
C VAL A 26 -39.97 -7.94 -11.69
N ILE A 27 -40.79 -8.78 -11.04
CA ILE A 27 -42.16 -9.10 -11.49
C ILE A 27 -43.17 -8.44 -10.56
N THR A 28 -44.22 -7.84 -11.13
CA THR A 28 -45.32 -7.27 -10.34
C THR A 28 -46.10 -8.37 -9.61
N ARG A 29 -46.14 -8.34 -8.28
CA ARG A 29 -46.84 -9.36 -7.47
C ARG A 29 -48.35 -9.30 -7.67
N GLN A 30 -48.94 -10.42 -8.08
CA GLN A 30 -50.39 -10.59 -8.27
C GLN A 30 -50.93 -11.78 -7.45
N PRO A 31 -52.22 -11.79 -7.08
CA PRO A 31 -52.84 -12.96 -6.47
C PRO A 31 -52.82 -14.16 -7.43
N SER A 32 -52.78 -15.36 -6.86
CA SER A 32 -52.70 -16.61 -7.64
C SER A 32 -53.83 -16.70 -8.66
N GLY A 33 -53.48 -17.10 -9.89
CA GLY A 33 -54.44 -17.24 -10.99
C GLY A 33 -54.74 -15.95 -11.76
N LYS A 34 -54.14 -14.80 -11.39
CA LYS A 34 -54.30 -13.51 -12.09
C LYS A 34 -53.06 -13.01 -12.83
N TYR A 35 -52.03 -13.83 -12.98
CA TYR A 35 -50.84 -13.42 -13.73
C TYR A 35 -51.14 -13.34 -15.23
N ASP A 36 -50.75 -12.23 -15.84
CA ASP A 36 -50.66 -12.06 -17.28
C ASP A 36 -49.26 -12.52 -17.76
N LEU A 37 -49.24 -13.55 -18.61
CA LEU A 37 -48.03 -14.18 -19.10
C LEU A 37 -47.20 -13.24 -19.98
N ASP A 38 -47.86 -12.35 -20.74
CA ASP A 38 -47.18 -11.40 -21.62
C ASP A 38 -46.53 -10.26 -20.84
N GLN A 39 -47.19 -9.81 -19.77
CA GLN A 39 -46.63 -8.82 -18.86
C GLN A 39 -45.39 -9.38 -18.13
N VAL A 40 -45.51 -10.56 -17.51
CA VAL A 40 -44.41 -11.22 -16.81
C VAL A 40 -43.19 -11.42 -17.72
N ARG A 41 -43.42 -11.87 -18.97
CA ARG A 41 -42.35 -12.02 -19.97
C ARG A 41 -41.65 -10.70 -20.28
N ARG A 42 -42.39 -9.61 -20.46
CA ARG A 42 -41.81 -8.28 -20.75
C ARG A 42 -40.98 -7.76 -19.58
N GLU A 43 -41.50 -7.87 -18.35
CA GLU A 43 -40.82 -7.44 -17.13
C GLU A 43 -39.49 -8.19 -16.94
N VAL A 44 -39.49 -9.53 -17.07
CA VAL A 44 -38.29 -10.35 -16.93
C VAL A 44 -37.29 -10.09 -18.07
N LEU A 45 -37.73 -9.98 -19.32
CA LEU A 45 -36.84 -9.67 -20.44
C LEU A 45 -36.21 -8.27 -20.32
N ALA A 46 -36.94 -7.29 -19.80
CA ALA A 46 -36.40 -5.96 -19.54
C ALA A 46 -35.31 -6.00 -18.47
N HIS A 47 -35.51 -6.78 -17.40
CA HIS A 47 -34.51 -6.99 -16.36
C HIS A 47 -33.27 -7.73 -16.88
N LEU A 48 -33.43 -8.84 -17.61
CA LEU A 48 -32.29 -9.56 -18.18
C LEU A 48 -31.49 -8.70 -19.15
N ARG A 49 -32.16 -7.85 -19.95
CA ARG A 49 -31.50 -6.86 -20.81
C ARG A 49 -30.75 -5.79 -20.03
N SER A 50 -31.26 -5.35 -18.87
CA SER A 50 -30.55 -4.38 -18.03
C SER A 50 -29.32 -4.98 -17.37
N VAL A 51 -29.43 -6.23 -16.90
CA VAL A 51 -28.30 -7.01 -16.35
C VAL A 51 -27.24 -7.27 -17.42
N ALA A 52 -27.62 -7.73 -18.61
CA ALA A 52 -26.70 -7.97 -19.73
C ALA A 52 -26.01 -6.69 -20.22
N ALA A 53 -26.69 -5.53 -20.12
CA ALA A 53 -26.10 -4.23 -20.41
C ALA A 53 -25.19 -3.69 -19.30
N GLY A 54 -24.84 -4.50 -18.30
CA GLY A 54 -23.99 -4.10 -17.17
C GLY A 54 -24.66 -3.16 -16.15
N ARG A 55 -25.97 -2.88 -16.30
CA ARG A 55 -26.77 -2.09 -15.37
C ARG A 55 -27.46 -2.98 -14.32
N GLY A 56 -26.84 -4.11 -13.99
CA GLY A 56 -27.45 -5.20 -13.25
C GLY A 56 -27.70 -4.88 -11.78
N GLY A 57 -28.81 -4.21 -11.49
CA GLY A 57 -29.45 -4.13 -10.17
C GLY A 57 -28.57 -3.69 -8.99
N ALA A 58 -29.17 -3.69 -7.80
CA ALA A 58 -28.48 -3.25 -6.57
C ALA A 58 -27.22 -4.09 -6.24
N ALA A 59 -27.16 -5.36 -6.67
CA ALA A 59 -26.04 -6.26 -6.41
C ALA A 59 -24.84 -6.02 -7.34
N GLY A 60 -25.06 -5.76 -8.64
CA GLY A 60 -23.99 -5.43 -9.59
C GLY A 60 -23.41 -4.04 -9.37
N SER A 61 -24.23 -3.08 -8.91
CA SER A 61 -23.76 -1.76 -8.47
C SER A 61 -22.79 -1.88 -7.29
N ARG A 62 -23.14 -2.69 -6.28
CA ARG A 62 -22.27 -2.92 -5.10
C ARG A 62 -20.93 -3.57 -5.46
N LEU A 63 -20.93 -4.58 -6.32
CA LEU A 63 -19.68 -5.23 -6.76
C LEU A 63 -18.78 -4.26 -7.55
N THR A 64 -19.38 -3.42 -8.39
CA THR A 64 -18.65 -2.40 -9.16
C THR A 64 -18.09 -1.31 -8.26
N GLU A 65 -18.87 -0.86 -7.26
CA GLU A 65 -18.43 0.10 -6.25
C GLU A 65 -17.27 -0.45 -5.41
N GLU A 66 -17.36 -1.69 -4.93
CA GLU A 66 -16.28 -2.32 -4.15
C GLU A 66 -15.02 -2.52 -4.99
N ARG A 67 -15.14 -2.97 -6.25
CA ARG A 67 -14.00 -3.04 -7.18
C ARG A 67 -13.38 -1.68 -7.43
N THR A 68 -14.19 -0.64 -7.59
CA THR A 68 -13.69 0.73 -7.79
C THR A 68 -12.94 1.23 -6.57
N ARG A 69 -13.45 0.95 -5.35
CA ARG A 69 -12.73 1.27 -4.10
C ARG A 69 -11.42 0.51 -3.96
N LEU A 70 -11.40 -0.77 -4.32
CA LEU A 70 -10.20 -1.60 -4.28
C LEU A 70 -9.14 -1.11 -5.28
N VAL A 71 -9.55 -0.78 -6.50
CA VAL A 71 -8.65 -0.21 -7.52
C VAL A 71 -8.11 1.15 -7.07
N ALA A 72 -8.95 2.01 -6.49
CA ALA A 72 -8.50 3.28 -5.93
C ALA A 72 -7.48 3.09 -4.78
N ALA A 73 -7.67 2.08 -3.93
CA ALA A 73 -6.73 1.74 -2.86
C ALA A 73 -5.40 1.18 -3.41
N LYS A 74 -5.46 0.32 -4.45
CA LYS A 74 -4.27 -0.19 -5.14
C LYS A 74 -3.47 0.95 -5.79
N ARG A 75 -4.13 1.84 -6.53
CA ARG A 75 -3.47 3.01 -7.14
C ARG A 75 -2.78 3.88 -6.09
N ARG A 76 -3.42 4.15 -4.95
CA ARG A 76 -2.78 4.92 -3.85
C ARG A 76 -1.60 4.19 -3.21
N ARG A 77 -1.52 2.86 -3.31
CA ARG A 77 -0.36 2.10 -2.86
C ARG A 77 0.77 2.21 -3.87
N GLU A 78 0.45 2.08 -5.16
CA GLU A 78 1.39 2.28 -6.27
C GLU A 78 1.96 3.71 -6.25
N GLU A 79 1.12 4.75 -6.18
CA GLU A 79 1.58 6.14 -6.09
C GLU A 79 2.53 6.41 -4.91
N ARG A 80 2.30 5.73 -3.77
CA ARG A 80 3.21 5.82 -2.62
C ARG A 80 4.52 5.08 -2.87
N GLN A 81 4.46 3.93 -3.52
CA GLN A 81 5.63 3.14 -3.89
C GLN A 81 6.49 3.90 -4.91
N ASP A 82 5.87 4.46 -5.95
CA ASP A 82 6.52 5.32 -6.94
C ASP A 82 7.21 6.52 -6.26
N ALA A 83 6.57 7.13 -5.26
CA ALA A 83 7.16 8.23 -4.50
C ALA A 83 8.33 7.79 -3.59
N PHE A 84 8.33 6.55 -3.10
CA PHE A 84 9.49 5.96 -2.42
C PHE A 84 10.64 5.71 -3.41
N GLU A 85 10.35 5.15 -4.58
CA GLU A 85 11.34 4.85 -5.63
C GLU A 85 11.94 6.12 -6.25
N ALA A 86 11.13 7.16 -6.42
CA ALA A 86 11.58 8.50 -6.82
C ALA A 86 12.38 9.22 -5.71
N GLY A 87 12.51 8.63 -4.52
CA GLY A 87 13.26 9.20 -3.39
C GLY A 87 12.56 10.39 -2.71
N GLN A 88 11.27 10.62 -2.97
CA GLN A 88 10.50 11.71 -2.38
C GLN A 88 9.98 11.37 -0.98
N LEU A 89 9.79 10.08 -0.69
CA LEU A 89 9.38 9.57 0.61
C LEU A 89 10.49 8.71 1.20
N VAL A 90 10.79 8.93 2.47
CA VAL A 90 11.75 8.13 3.25
C VAL A 90 11.06 7.70 4.54
N GLN A 91 11.35 6.48 5.00
CA GLN A 91 10.85 6.02 6.29
C GLN A 91 11.48 6.83 7.41
N LEU A 92 10.64 7.49 8.22
CA LEU A 92 11.09 8.34 9.33
C LEU A 92 11.96 7.56 10.32
N GLU A 93 11.63 6.29 10.58
CA GLU A 93 12.40 5.42 11.46
C GLU A 93 13.85 5.26 10.99
N SER A 94 14.06 5.08 9.68
CA SER A 94 15.40 4.97 9.08
C SER A 94 16.21 6.26 9.28
N VAL A 95 15.57 7.43 9.13
CA VAL A 95 16.21 8.74 9.34
C VAL A 95 16.56 8.92 10.82
N CYS A 96 15.62 8.63 11.73
CA CYS A 96 15.86 8.72 13.17
C CYS A 96 17.02 7.83 13.60
N ARG A 97 17.04 6.56 13.17
CA ARG A 97 18.12 5.62 13.48
C ARG A 97 19.48 6.11 12.96
N CYS A 98 19.51 6.64 11.74
CA CYS A 98 20.73 7.23 11.19
C CYS A 98 21.23 8.41 12.03
N LEU A 99 20.33 9.32 12.41
CA LEU A 99 20.67 10.47 13.24
C LEU A 99 21.17 10.04 14.62
N GLU A 100 20.50 9.09 15.27
CA GLU A 100 20.91 8.55 16.57
C GLU A 100 22.32 7.98 16.52
N GLN A 101 22.64 7.15 15.52
CA GLN A 101 23.97 6.57 15.39
C GLN A 101 25.06 7.60 15.07
N SER A 102 24.71 8.61 14.27
CA SER A 102 25.60 9.73 13.99
C SER A 102 25.90 10.52 15.27
N LEU A 103 24.88 10.83 16.07
CA LEU A 103 25.04 11.54 17.35
C LEU A 103 25.86 10.75 18.37
N VAL A 104 25.65 9.42 18.47
CA VAL A 104 26.45 8.54 19.33
C VAL A 104 27.91 8.53 18.86
N GLY A 105 28.15 8.46 17.55
CA GLY A 105 29.47 8.53 16.96
C GLY A 105 30.21 9.83 17.30
N MET A 106 29.52 10.95 17.12
CA MET A 106 30.05 12.28 17.41
C MET A 106 30.40 12.42 18.88
N ARG A 107 29.49 12.00 19.77
CA ARG A 107 29.72 12.00 21.22
C ARG A 107 30.97 11.20 21.57
N ASN A 108 31.11 9.97 21.06
CA ASN A 108 32.25 9.12 21.39
C ASN A 108 33.57 9.73 20.90
N ARG A 109 33.59 10.30 19.68
CA ARG A 109 34.80 10.95 19.13
C ARG A 109 35.22 12.14 19.98
N LEU A 110 34.29 13.02 20.34
CA LEU A 110 34.57 14.20 21.16
C LEU A 110 35.01 13.85 22.60
N LEU A 111 34.41 12.83 23.20
CA LEU A 111 34.77 12.38 24.56
C LEU A 111 36.16 11.71 24.62
N ASN A 112 36.68 11.21 23.52
CA ASN A 112 38.01 10.61 23.46
C ASN A 112 39.14 11.65 23.30
N LEU A 113 38.83 12.85 22.80
CA LEU A 113 39.83 13.91 22.56
C LEU A 113 40.68 14.27 23.80
N PRO A 114 40.12 14.41 25.02
CA PRO A 114 40.95 14.70 26.20
C PRO A 114 41.96 13.59 26.49
N GLY A 115 41.58 12.32 26.30
CA GLY A 115 42.48 11.18 26.48
C GLY A 115 43.61 11.15 25.46
N GLU A 116 43.28 11.44 24.19
CA GLU A 116 44.25 11.50 23.09
C GLU A 116 45.19 12.71 23.19
N THR A 117 44.75 13.82 23.77
CA THR A 117 45.58 15.02 23.90
C THR A 117 46.35 15.07 25.22
N ALA A 118 45.87 14.42 26.30
CA ALA A 118 46.44 14.52 27.64
C ALA A 118 47.95 14.27 27.70
N TYR A 119 48.48 13.28 26.97
CA TYR A 119 49.91 12.97 26.99
C TYR A 119 50.77 14.03 26.25
N LEU A 120 50.21 14.71 25.25
CA LEU A 120 50.89 15.77 24.50
C LEU A 120 51.00 17.08 25.30
N LEU A 121 50.11 17.26 26.27
CA LEU A 121 49.97 18.47 27.08
C LEU A 121 50.88 18.47 28.33
N ALA A 122 51.52 17.34 28.65
CA ALA A 122 52.38 17.24 29.83
C ALA A 122 53.59 18.20 29.72
N MET A 123 53.80 19.01 30.77
CA MET A 123 54.94 19.94 30.88
C MET A 123 55.02 21.03 29.77
N ARG A 124 53.89 21.34 29.13
CA ARG A 124 53.77 22.39 28.09
C ARG A 124 53.29 23.72 28.67
N ARG A 125 53.59 24.82 27.97
CA ARG A 125 53.01 26.14 28.27
C ARG A 125 51.55 26.20 27.81
N GLN A 126 50.75 27.02 28.49
CA GLN A 126 49.32 27.17 28.22
C GLN A 126 48.99 27.48 26.74
N GLU A 127 49.78 28.31 26.08
CA GLU A 127 49.60 28.65 24.65
C GLU A 127 49.81 27.45 23.72
N GLU A 128 50.80 26.60 24.03
CA GLU A 128 51.04 25.36 23.28
C GLU A 128 49.92 24.35 23.54
N CYS A 129 49.44 24.28 24.79
CA CYS A 129 48.30 23.44 25.14
C CYS A 129 47.04 23.81 24.36
N PHE A 130 46.74 25.12 24.27
CA PHE A 130 45.58 25.59 23.52
C PHE A 130 45.66 25.20 22.04
N LYS A 131 46.81 25.39 21.39
CA LYS A 131 47.01 25.01 19.98
C LYS A 131 46.77 23.52 19.74
N VAL A 132 47.36 22.66 20.58
CA VAL A 132 47.20 21.20 20.47
C VAL A 132 45.73 20.79 20.62
N VAL A 133 45.00 21.39 21.55
CA VAL A 133 43.58 21.08 21.76
C VAL A 133 42.72 21.64 20.62
N ASP A 134 42.95 22.87 20.16
CA ASP A 134 42.20 23.48 19.05
C ASP A 134 42.39 22.70 17.75
N ASP A 135 43.64 22.32 17.43
CA ASP A 135 43.96 21.50 16.26
C ASP A 135 43.26 20.14 16.33
N ALA A 136 43.26 19.49 17.50
CA ALA A 136 42.60 18.20 17.71
C ALA A 136 41.07 18.29 17.59
N VAL A 137 40.46 19.36 18.12
CA VAL A 137 39.01 19.62 18.00
C VAL A 137 38.65 19.87 16.53
N ARG A 138 39.41 20.70 15.81
CA ARG A 138 39.18 20.95 14.39
C ARG A 138 39.30 19.69 13.55
N ALA A 139 40.34 18.89 13.78
CA ALA A 139 40.53 17.62 13.08
C ALA A 139 39.35 16.67 13.32
N ALA A 140 38.85 16.57 14.57
CA ALA A 140 37.68 15.76 14.87
C ALA A 140 36.40 16.28 14.23
N LEU A 141 36.19 17.60 14.18
CA LEU A 141 35.03 18.20 13.51
C LEU A 141 35.08 18.00 12.00
N GLU A 142 36.24 18.13 11.38
CA GLU A 142 36.44 17.85 9.95
C GLU A 142 36.15 16.38 9.64
N GLU A 143 36.59 15.46 10.50
CA GLU A 143 36.29 14.03 10.40
C GLU A 143 34.78 13.76 10.51
N ILE A 144 34.08 14.43 11.44
CA ILE A 144 32.62 14.27 11.61
C ILE A 144 31.84 14.86 10.42
N ALA A 145 32.36 15.95 9.83
CA ALA A 145 31.75 16.61 8.69
C ALA A 145 31.91 15.83 7.37
N ASP A 146 32.89 14.93 7.29
CA ASP A 146 33.13 14.09 6.11
C ASP A 146 31.92 13.17 5.82
N PRO A 147 31.34 13.22 4.60
CA PRO A 147 30.31 12.28 4.17
C PRO A 147 30.71 10.81 4.37
N ALA A 148 32.00 10.46 4.24
CA ALA A 148 32.47 9.09 4.46
C ALA A 148 32.26 8.61 5.90
N TRP A 149 32.35 9.51 6.88
CA TRP A 149 32.14 9.21 8.30
C TRP A 149 30.69 8.81 8.59
N THR A 150 29.74 9.52 7.95
CA THR A 150 28.31 9.18 8.04
C THR A 150 27.98 7.90 7.28
N ALA A 151 28.54 7.71 6.09
CA ALA A 151 28.35 6.51 5.27
C ALA A 151 28.82 5.23 5.98
N ALA A 152 29.99 5.26 6.62
CA ALA A 152 30.53 4.14 7.39
C ALA A 152 29.67 3.76 8.61
N ARG A 153 28.93 4.73 9.16
CA ARG A 153 27.99 4.48 10.25
C ARG A 153 26.63 4.02 9.75
N MET A 154 26.17 4.54 8.62
CA MET A 154 24.95 4.06 7.94
C MET A 154 25.06 2.59 7.52
N THR A 155 26.24 2.13 7.07
CA THR A 155 26.47 0.71 6.78
C THR A 155 26.44 -0.14 8.06
N ALA A 156 27.09 0.32 9.14
CA ALA A 156 27.00 -0.33 10.45
C ALA A 156 25.57 -0.35 11.03
N ALA A 157 24.73 0.61 10.65
CA ALA A 157 23.31 0.68 11.00
C ALA A 157 22.43 -0.38 10.31
N GLY A 158 22.95 -1.06 9.29
CA GLY A 158 22.16 -1.93 8.42
C GLY A 158 21.18 -1.17 7.51
N LEU A 159 21.40 0.13 7.27
CA LEU A 159 20.50 0.96 6.46
C LEU A 159 20.73 0.78 4.94
N VAL A 160 21.84 0.18 4.53
CA VAL A 160 22.27 0.14 3.11
C VAL A 160 21.63 -1.02 2.30
N SER A 161 20.83 -1.92 2.90
CA SER A 161 20.33 -3.11 2.16
C SER A 161 18.81 -3.33 2.11
N GLN A 162 17.96 -2.36 2.44
CA GLN A 162 16.50 -2.58 2.37
C GLN A 162 15.84 -2.18 1.05
N ILE A 163 16.60 -1.61 0.10
CA ILE A 163 16.04 -1.19 -1.20
C ILE A 163 15.89 -2.38 -2.16
N ASP A 164 16.69 -3.45 -2.00
CA ASP A 164 16.77 -4.55 -2.99
C ASP A 164 15.97 -5.82 -2.59
N GLU A 165 15.68 -6.04 -1.30
CA GLU A 165 15.06 -7.31 -0.86
C GLU A 165 13.53 -7.36 -0.93
N THR A 166 12.85 -6.21 -1.09
CA THR A 166 11.38 -6.19 -1.13
C THR A 166 10.79 -6.60 -2.49
N HIS A 167 11.62 -6.81 -3.51
CA HIS A 167 11.16 -7.05 -4.89
C HIS A 167 11.21 -8.50 -5.39
N LYS A 168 11.51 -9.50 -4.54
CA LYS A 168 11.56 -10.92 -4.97
C LYS A 168 10.25 -11.70 -4.74
N GLY A 169 9.18 -11.06 -4.25
CA GLY A 169 8.12 -11.79 -3.56
C GLY A 169 6.72 -11.84 -4.18
N ASP A 170 6.39 -11.17 -5.29
CA ASP A 170 4.97 -11.05 -5.69
C ASP A 170 4.67 -11.09 -7.20
N HIS A 171 5.60 -11.54 -8.04
CA HIS A 171 5.30 -11.84 -9.44
C HIS A 171 5.16 -13.34 -9.66
N ASP A 172 4.06 -13.89 -9.15
CA ASP A 172 3.56 -15.23 -9.49
C ASP A 172 2.13 -15.08 -10.01
N ASP A 173 1.96 -14.22 -11.02
CA ASP A 173 0.77 -14.24 -11.87
C ASP A 173 0.89 -15.46 -12.77
N LYS A 174 0.15 -16.51 -12.41
CA LYS A 174 -0.11 -17.65 -13.25
C LYS A 174 -0.78 -17.15 -14.54
N GLU A 175 -0.01 -17.02 -15.60
CA GLU A 175 -0.51 -17.04 -16.96
C GLU A 175 -1.12 -18.43 -17.20
N ASP A 176 -2.45 -18.53 -17.14
CA ASP A 176 -3.18 -19.65 -17.72
C ASP A 176 -3.03 -19.58 -19.26
N PRO A 177 -2.42 -20.58 -19.93
CA PRO A 177 -2.40 -20.65 -21.37
C PRO A 177 -3.52 -21.59 -21.82
N ASP A 178 -4.66 -21.06 -22.26
CA ASP A 178 -5.43 -21.63 -23.37
C ASP A 178 -6.70 -20.83 -23.64
N VAL A 179 -6.83 -20.26 -24.85
CA VAL A 179 -7.95 -20.57 -25.74
C VAL A 179 -7.47 -20.37 -27.19
N ALA A 180 -7.24 -21.49 -27.87
CA ALA A 180 -7.29 -21.59 -29.34
C ALA A 180 -8.68 -22.05 -29.79
#